data_AF-A0A1D2J2R3-F1
#
_entry.id   AF-A0A1D2J2R3-F1
#
_cell.length_a   1.000
_cell.length_b   1.000
_cell.length_c   1.000
_cell.angle_alpha   90.00
_cell.angle_beta   90.00
_cell.angle_gamma   90.00
#
_symmetry.space_group_name_H-M   'P 1'
#
loop_
_entity.id
_entity.type
_entity.pdbx_description
1 polymer ?
#
loop_
_entity_poly.entity_id
_entity_poly.type
_entity_poly.pdbx_seq_one_letter_code
_entity_poly.pdbx_strand_id
1 'polypeptide(L)'
;MAETSILDGRETVLLEFACCLADGVGPQAKGHFFGCRNLSASGEEIRGAIEIVREIARQLELTSLLEEVGEGFERGEGEFRFLKRASAW
;
A
#
# COMPACT_ATOMS: atom_id res chain seq x y z
N MET A 1 -13.63 5.65 -29.73
CA MET A 1 -12.30 6.08 -29.25
C MET A 1 -11.82 4.96 -28.37
N ALA A 2 -10.71 4.30 -28.70
CA ALA A 2 -10.11 3.34 -27.78
C ALA A 2 -9.57 4.16 -26.59
N GLU A 3 -10.10 3.93 -25.40
CA GLU A 3 -9.56 4.45 -24.14
C GLU A 3 -8.11 3.97 -24.04
N THR A 4 -7.14 4.78 -24.46
CA THR A 4 -5.71 4.47 -24.26
C THR A 4 -5.35 4.84 -22.83
N SER A 5 -5.72 3.99 -21.87
CA SER A 5 -5.20 4.10 -20.51
C SER A 5 -3.83 3.42 -20.44
N ILE A 6 -2.86 4.07 -19.77
CA ILE A 6 -1.54 3.47 -19.52
C ILE A 6 -1.68 2.33 -18.50
N LEU A 7 -2.58 2.51 -17.54
CA LEU A 7 -2.89 1.58 -16.46
C LEU A 7 -4.39 1.30 -16.47
N ASP A 8 -4.78 0.09 -16.09
CA ASP A 8 -6.16 -0.29 -15.86
C ASP A 8 -6.60 -0.02 -14.41
N GLY A 9 -7.80 -0.47 -14.04
CA GLY A 9 -8.32 -0.28 -12.68
C GLY A 9 -7.47 -0.96 -11.59
N ARG A 10 -6.91 -2.14 -11.88
CA ARG A 10 -6.09 -2.92 -10.93
C ARG A 10 -4.75 -2.23 -10.70
N GLU A 11 -4.10 -1.78 -11.77
CA GLU A 11 -2.85 -1.04 -11.65
C GLU A 11 -3.05 0.34 -11.00
N THR A 12 -4.16 1.01 -11.31
CA THR A 12 -4.49 2.31 -10.72
C THR A 12 -4.74 2.19 -9.21
N VAL A 13 -5.48 1.19 -8.75
CA VAL A 13 -5.75 1.03 -7.31
C VAL A 13 -4.49 0.71 -6.50
N LEU A 14 -3.50 0.02 -7.09
CA LEU A 14 -2.21 -0.22 -6.46
C LEU A 14 -1.43 1.08 -6.24
N LEU A 15 -1.47 2.00 -7.21
CA LEU A 15 -0.87 3.33 -7.06
C LEU A 15 -1.62 4.18 -6.04
N GLU A 16 -2.95 4.19 -6.07
CA GLU A 16 -3.76 4.93 -5.09
C GLU A 16 -3.48 4.44 -3.66
N PHE A 17 -3.36 3.12 -3.48
CA PHE A 17 -2.95 2.52 -2.21
C PHE A 17 -1.56 3.00 -1.79
N ALA A 18 -0.56 2.93 -2.69
CA ALA A 18 0.79 3.35 -2.38
C ALA A 18 0.87 4.85 -2.01
N CYS A 19 0.17 5.71 -2.73
CA CYS A 19 0.09 7.15 -2.41
C CYS A 19 -0.56 7.39 -1.06
N CYS A 20 -1.71 6.75 -0.78
CA CYS A 20 -2.38 6.88 0.51
C CYS A 20 -1.51 6.36 1.68
N LEU A 21 -0.73 5.31 1.45
CA LEU A 21 0.23 4.80 2.42
C LEU A 21 1.36 5.80 2.66
N ALA A 22 1.91 6.40 1.60
CA ALA A 22 2.96 7.42 1.69
C ALA A 22 2.49 8.72 2.36
N ASP A 23 1.23 9.09 2.15
CA ASP A 23 0.60 10.29 2.74
C ASP A 23 0.16 10.10 4.21
N GLY A 24 0.27 8.89 4.76
CA GLY A 24 -0.14 8.60 6.13
C GLY A 24 -1.66 8.62 6.36
N VAL A 25 -2.46 8.43 5.30
CA VAL A 25 -3.94 8.50 5.38
C VAL A 25 -4.54 7.11 5.60
N GLY A 26 -4.45 6.61 6.83
CA GLY A 26 -4.80 5.23 7.20
C GLY A 26 -6.18 4.73 6.71
N PRO A 27 -7.29 5.48 6.91
CA PRO A 27 -8.61 5.06 6.44
C PRO A 27 -8.72 4.88 4.91
N GLN A 28 -8.12 5.79 4.13
CA GLN A 28 -8.08 5.74 2.68
C GLN A 28 -7.16 4.61 2.20
N ALA A 29 -5.97 4.52 2.77
CA ALA A 29 -5.02 3.44 2.49
C ALA A 29 -5.66 2.07 2.72
N LYS A 30 -6.42 1.89 3.80
CA LYS A 30 -7.19 0.67 4.06
C LYS A 30 -8.25 0.41 2.97
N GLY A 31 -8.96 1.45 2.53
CA GLY A 31 -9.94 1.36 1.44
C GLY A 31 -9.31 0.83 0.16
N HIS A 32 -8.24 1.46 -0.30
CA HIS A 32 -7.52 1.05 -1.52
C HIS A 32 -6.81 -0.30 -1.36
N PHE A 33 -6.31 -0.64 -0.17
CA PHE A 33 -5.74 -1.96 0.12
C PHE A 33 -6.73 -3.10 -0.12
N PHE A 34 -7.97 -2.98 0.37
CA PHE A 34 -9.02 -3.96 0.06
C PHE A 34 -9.52 -3.82 -1.38
N GLY A 35 -9.47 -2.62 -1.96
CA GLY A 35 -9.71 -2.37 -3.38
C GLY A 35 -8.78 -3.17 -4.29
N CYS A 36 -7.47 -3.22 -3.97
CA CYS A 36 -6.48 -4.04 -4.66
C CYS A 36 -6.92 -5.49 -4.70
N ARG A 37 -7.37 -6.04 -3.56
CA ARG A 37 -7.85 -7.43 -3.51
C ARG A 37 -9.12 -7.65 -4.33
N ASN A 38 -10.06 -6.71 -4.28
CA ASN A 38 -11.31 -6.78 -5.06
C ASN A 38 -11.06 -6.73 -6.56
N LEU A 39 -9.98 -6.06 -6.99
CA LEU A 39 -9.53 -5.98 -8.38
C LEU A 39 -8.48 -7.06 -8.72
N SER A 40 -8.43 -8.14 -7.92
CA SER A 40 -7.59 -9.32 -8.15
C SER A 40 -6.07 -9.07 -8.16
N ALA A 41 -5.59 -8.01 -7.49
CA ALA A 41 -4.18 -7.90 -7.17
C ALA A 41 -3.77 -9.07 -6.25
N SER A 42 -2.62 -9.64 -6.57
CA SER A 42 -1.95 -10.67 -5.78
C SER A 42 -1.37 -10.08 -4.49
N GLY A 43 -1.13 -10.93 -3.49
CA GLY A 43 -0.40 -10.51 -2.29
C GLY A 43 1.01 -10.02 -2.61
N GLU A 44 1.67 -10.55 -3.65
CA GLU A 44 2.99 -10.10 -4.10
C GLU A 44 2.96 -8.67 -4.65
N GLU A 45 1.97 -8.31 -5.47
CA GLU A 45 1.80 -6.95 -6.00
C GLU A 45 1.53 -5.94 -4.86
N ILE A 46 0.67 -6.30 -3.90
CA ILE A 46 0.37 -5.46 -2.74
C ILE A 46 1.61 -5.29 -1.84
N ARG A 47 2.37 -6.37 -1.59
CA ARG A 47 3.64 -6.30 -0.85
C ARG A 47 4.66 -5.45 -1.60
N GLY A 48 4.74 -5.56 -2.92
CA GLY A 48 5.60 -4.70 -3.75
C GLY A 48 5.28 -3.22 -3.61
N ALA A 49 3.99 -2.85 -3.60
CA ALA A 49 3.56 -1.47 -3.38
C ALA A 49 3.99 -0.92 -2.01
N ILE A 50 3.88 -1.74 -0.95
CA ILE A 50 4.36 -1.39 0.40
C ILE A 50 5.89 -1.18 0.39
N GLU A 51 6.62 -2.09 -0.25
CA GLU A 51 8.09 -2.01 -0.32
C GLU A 51 8.58 -0.82 -1.13
N ILE A 52 7.86 -0.36 -2.15
CA ILE A 52 8.20 0.89 -2.87
C ILE A 52 8.16 2.09 -1.92
N VAL A 53 7.10 2.22 -1.12
CA VAL A 53 6.97 3.33 -0.15
C VAL A 53 8.07 3.25 0.90
N ARG A 54 8.35 2.05 1.42
CA ARG A 54 9.44 1.82 2.39
C ARG A 54 10.81 2.16 1.82
N GLU A 55 11.09 1.74 0.59
CA GLU A 55 12.37 1.98 -0.06
C GLU A 55 12.62 3.47 -0.30
N ILE A 56 11.60 4.21 -0.75
CA ILE A 56 11.68 5.68 -0.87
C ILE A 56 11.91 6.32 0.50
N ALA A 57 11.14 5.92 1.52
CA ALA A 57 11.31 6.42 2.88
C ALA A 57 12.72 6.15 3.43
N ARG A 58 13.28 4.97 3.15
CA ARG A 58 14.64 4.58 3.53
C ARG A 58 15.70 5.44 2.83
N GLN A 59 15.56 5.68 1.53
CA GLN A 59 16.47 6.55 0.77
C GLN A 59 16.45 8.01 1.27
N LEU A 60 15.33 8.45 1.85
CA LEU A 60 15.14 9.79 2.40
C LEU A 60 15.33 9.87 3.92
N GLU A 61 15.75 8.77 4.57
CA GLU A 61 15.97 8.69 6.03
C GLU A 61 14.72 9.04 6.88
N LEU A 62 13.53 8.73 6.38
CA LEU A 62 12.24 8.98 7.06
C LEU A 62 11.92 7.88 8.08
N THR A 63 12.66 7.82 9.18
CA THR A 63 12.57 6.76 10.20
C THR A 63 11.19 6.64 10.83
N SER A 64 10.49 7.75 11.10
CA SER A 64 9.15 7.73 11.71
C SER A 64 8.09 7.07 10.82
N LEU A 65 8.18 7.26 9.50
CA LEU A 65 7.28 6.62 8.53
C LEU A 65 7.57 5.11 8.47
N LEU A 66 8.84 4.72 8.49
CA LEU A 66 9.25 3.32 8.52
C LEU A 66 8.78 2.61 9.80
N GLU A 67 8.83 3.30 10.94
CA GLU A 67 8.27 2.82 12.20
C GLU A 67 6.76 2.62 12.08
N GLU A 68 6.00 3.60 11.59
CA GLU A 68 4.54 3.48 11.50
C GLU A 68 4.08 2.35 10.54
N VAL A 69 4.70 2.25 9.37
CA VAL A 69 4.43 1.17 8.40
C VAL A 69 4.98 -0.18 8.89
N GLY A 70 6.09 -0.17 9.62
CA GLY A 70 6.69 -1.35 10.26
C GLY A 70 5.85 -1.89 11.41
N GLU A 71 5.39 -1.04 12.31
CA GLU A 71 4.50 -1.36 13.43
C GLU A 71 3.14 -1.87 12.92
N GLY A 72 2.59 -1.27 11.86
CA GLY A 72 1.39 -1.78 11.19
C GLY A 72 1.56 -3.22 10.67
N PHE A 73 2.78 -3.61 10.30
CA PHE A 73 3.14 -4.92 9.76
C PHE A 73 3.49 -5.94 10.86
N GLU A 74 4.30 -5.56 11.85
CA GLU A 74 4.82 -6.46 12.88
C GLU A 74 3.95 -6.48 14.14
N ARG A 75 3.57 -5.31 14.65
CA ARG A 75 2.81 -5.16 15.90
C ARG A 75 1.30 -5.24 15.69
N GLY A 76 0.78 -4.74 14.57
CA GLY A 76 -0.66 -4.79 14.24
C GLY A 76 -1.48 -3.83 15.08
N GLU A 77 -0.83 -2.76 15.51
CA GLU A 77 -1.41 -1.63 16.24
C GLU A 77 -1.44 -0.42 15.28
N GLY A 78 -2.24 0.60 15.60
CA GLY A 78 -2.35 1.80 14.78
C GLY A 78 -3.22 1.67 13.53
N GLU A 79 -3.27 2.75 12.74
CA GLU A 79 -4.16 2.89 11.58
C GLU A 79 -3.81 1.91 10.45
N PHE A 80 -2.55 1.47 10.39
CA PHE A 80 -2.02 0.57 9.36
C PHE A 80 -2.01 -0.92 9.74
N ARG A 81 -2.69 -1.32 10.82
CA ARG A 81 -2.79 -2.75 11.23
C ARG A 81 -3.30 -3.71 10.15
N PHE A 82 -3.98 -3.19 9.14
CA PHE A 82 -4.52 -4.00 8.03
C PHE A 82 -3.41 -4.58 7.14
N LEU A 83 -2.21 -3.98 7.13
CA LEU A 83 -1.07 -4.43 6.33
C LEU A 83 -0.63 -5.86 6.70
N LYS A 84 -0.86 -6.31 7.93
CA LYS A 84 -0.67 -7.72 8.34
C LYS A 84 -1.36 -8.73 7.44
N ARG A 85 -2.47 -8.35 6.81
CA ARG A 85 -3.21 -9.23 5.89
C ARG A 85 -2.46 -9.47 4.58
N ALA A 86 -1.57 -8.57 4.18
CA ALA A 86 -0.77 -8.73 2.96
C ALA A 86 0.13 -9.97 3.02
N SER A 87 0.59 -10.34 4.23
CA SER A 87 1.39 -11.55 4.46
C SER A 87 0.59 -12.85 4.36
N ALA A 88 -0.74 -12.77 4.43
CA ALA A 88 -1.65 -13.90 4.35
C ALA A 88 -2.24 -14.09 2.93
N TRP A 89 -1.84 -13.26 1.98
CA TRP A 89 -2.35 -13.21 0.60
C TRP A 89 -1.28 -13.50 -0.44
#